data_AF-K1T3K6-F1
#
_entry.id   AF-K1T3K6-F1
#
_cell.length_a   1.000
_cell.length_b   1.000
_cell.length_c   1.000
_cell.angle_alpha   90.00
_cell.angle_beta   90.00
_cell.angle_gamma   90.00
#
_symmetry.space_group_name_H-M   'P 1'
#
loop_
_entity.id
_entity.type
_entity.pdbx_description
1 polymer ?
#
loop_
_entity_poly.entity_id
_entity_poly.type
_entity_poly.pdbx_seq_one_letter_code
_entity_poly.pdbx_strand_id
1 'polypeptide(L)'
;MERAVSLYDGKARRKHPDDSKIKVCSDCGSTEIEIQAWVDVNTNEYHSDVDDDIWCSQCEDNVETCSKQSFLEKMQEWWKSNNTDNLEYLTGFKTSDFPSANSGQTFSEAADEWWNGKNYDEKRNIYLTNN
;
A
#
# COMPACT_ATOMS: atom_id res chain seq x y z
N MET A 1 -23.82 -0.69 -38.22
CA MET A 1 -23.18 -0.92 -36.91
C MET A 1 -22.23 -2.09 -37.07
N GLU A 2 -20.96 -1.81 -37.34
CA GLU A 2 -19.92 -2.83 -37.40
C GLU A 2 -19.43 -3.08 -35.99
N ARG A 3 -19.72 -4.28 -35.44
CA ARG A 3 -19.14 -4.74 -34.18
C ARG A 3 -17.77 -5.31 -34.50
N ALA A 4 -16.73 -4.49 -34.36
CA ALA A 4 -15.36 -4.97 -34.37
C ALA A 4 -15.11 -5.78 -33.10
N VAL A 5 -15.16 -7.11 -33.23
CA VAL A 5 -14.57 -8.02 -32.24
C VAL A 5 -13.07 -7.99 -32.49
N SER A 6 -12.34 -7.19 -31.71
CA SER A 6 -10.89 -7.23 -31.70
C SER A 6 -10.44 -8.58 -31.13
N LEU A 7 -9.70 -9.33 -31.93
CA LEU A 7 -9.06 -10.58 -31.54
C LEU A 7 -8.07 -10.30 -30.39
N TYR A 8 -8.28 -10.98 -29.26
CA TYR A 8 -7.39 -10.91 -28.09
C TYR A 8 -6.07 -11.62 -28.42
N ASP A 9 -4.96 -10.88 -28.44
CA ASP A 9 -3.63 -11.37 -28.88
C ASP A 9 -2.76 -11.94 -27.73
N GLY A 10 -3.32 -12.03 -26.51
CA GLY A 10 -2.61 -12.55 -25.33
C GLY A 10 -1.41 -11.71 -24.87
N LYS A 11 -1.14 -10.55 -25.49
CA LYS A 11 -0.02 -9.65 -25.14
C LYS A 11 -0.45 -8.46 -24.29
N ALA A 12 -1.75 -8.30 -24.07
CA ALA A 12 -2.29 -7.28 -23.18
C ALA A 12 -1.95 -7.62 -21.72
N ARG A 13 -0.83 -7.10 -21.23
CA ARG A 13 -0.62 -6.97 -19.78
C ARG A 13 -1.79 -6.15 -19.25
N ARG A 14 -2.62 -6.75 -18.38
CA ARG A 14 -3.67 -6.01 -17.67
C ARG A 14 -2.97 -4.81 -17.01
N LYS A 15 -3.43 -3.59 -17.31
CA LYS A 15 -2.94 -2.40 -16.60
C LYS A 15 -3.14 -2.65 -15.12
N HIS A 16 -2.10 -2.42 -14.32
CA HIS A 16 -2.22 -2.53 -12.87
C HIS A 16 -3.38 -1.61 -12.44
N PRO A 17 -4.31 -2.10 -11.60
CA PRO A 17 -5.35 -1.25 -11.07
C PRO A 17 -4.74 -0.05 -10.35
N ASP A 18 -5.43 1.09 -10.42
CA ASP A 18 -5.07 2.30 -9.69
C ASP A 18 -5.12 2.04 -8.18
N ASP A 19 -4.20 2.61 -7.40
CA ASP A 19 -4.10 2.36 -5.95
C ASP A 19 -5.38 2.78 -5.18
N SER A 20 -6.19 3.71 -5.71
CA SER A 20 -7.51 4.04 -5.15
C SER A 20 -8.53 2.90 -5.26
N LYS A 21 -8.31 1.97 -6.18
CA LYS A 21 -9.21 0.83 -6.46
C LYS A 21 -8.74 -0.48 -5.82
N ILE A 22 -7.51 -0.51 -5.31
CA ILE A 22 -6.97 -1.68 -4.62
C ILE A 22 -7.42 -1.59 -3.16
N LYS A 23 -8.17 -2.60 -2.71
CA LYS A 23 -8.51 -2.75 -1.29
C LYS A 23 -7.35 -3.41 -0.55
N VAL A 24 -7.08 -2.93 0.66
CA VAL A 24 -6.11 -3.50 1.60
C VAL A 24 -6.74 -3.60 2.99
N CYS A 25 -6.19 -4.46 3.84
CA CYS A 25 -6.54 -4.51 5.26
C CYS A 25 -6.32 -3.15 5.92
N SER A 26 -7.31 -2.65 6.66
CA SER A 26 -7.22 -1.35 7.35
C SER A 26 -6.17 -1.30 8.46
N ASP A 27 -5.85 -2.45 9.06
CA ASP A 27 -4.91 -2.54 10.18
C ASP A 27 -3.48 -2.64 9.69
N CYS A 28 -3.21 -3.64 8.84
CA CYS A 28 -1.86 -3.93 8.41
C CYS A 28 -1.56 -3.39 7.00
N GLY A 29 -2.54 -3.08 6.15
CA GLY A 29 -2.28 -2.66 4.77
C GLY A 29 -1.94 -3.80 3.81
N SER A 30 -2.11 -5.07 4.21
CA SER A 30 -1.89 -6.19 3.28
C SER A 30 -2.95 -6.23 2.19
N THR A 31 -2.55 -6.61 0.98
CA THR A 31 -3.46 -7.00 -0.11
C THR A 31 -3.91 -8.46 -0.02
N GLU A 32 -3.35 -9.24 0.90
CA GLU A 32 -3.72 -10.65 1.16
C GLU A 32 -4.99 -10.72 2.00
N ILE A 33 -6.06 -10.20 1.42
CA ILE A 33 -7.41 -10.19 1.98
C ILE A 33 -8.33 -11.09 1.17
N GLU A 34 -9.22 -11.80 1.84
CA GLU A 34 -10.18 -12.72 1.25
C GLU A 34 -11.60 -12.24 1.57
N ILE A 35 -12.49 -12.36 0.60
CA ILE A 35 -13.91 -12.02 0.76
C ILE A 35 -14.74 -13.28 0.57
N GLN A 36 -15.84 -13.39 1.31
CA GLN A 36 -16.84 -14.42 1.04
C GLN A 36 -17.71 -14.01 -0.14
N ALA A 37 -18.21 -14.98 -0.90
CA ALA A 37 -19.11 -14.76 -2.00
C ALA A 37 -20.25 -15.78 -1.99
N TRP A 38 -21.45 -15.31 -2.33
CA TRP A 38 -22.59 -16.16 -2.64
C TRP A 38 -22.35 -16.87 -3.98
N VAL A 39 -22.44 -18.19 -3.97
CA VAL A 39 -22.30 -19.05 -5.14
C VAL A 39 -23.51 -19.96 -5.29
N ASP A 40 -23.95 -20.20 -6.52
CA ASP A 40 -24.98 -21.20 -6.79
C ASP A 40 -24.43 -22.59 -6.48
N VAL A 41 -25.08 -23.31 -5.56
CA VAL A 41 -24.60 -24.61 -5.09
C VAL A 41 -24.62 -25.71 -6.16
N ASN A 42 -25.48 -25.58 -7.18
CA ASN A 42 -25.64 -26.58 -8.23
C ASN A 42 -24.75 -26.30 -9.44
N THR A 43 -24.53 -25.02 -9.78
CA THR A 43 -23.72 -24.62 -10.95
C THR A 43 -22.31 -24.15 -10.59
N ASN A 44 -22.04 -23.90 -9.31
CA ASN A 44 -20.82 -23.27 -8.80
C ASN A 44 -20.54 -21.89 -9.45
N GLU A 45 -21.59 -21.22 -9.93
CA GLU A 45 -21.50 -19.89 -10.52
C GLU A 45 -21.52 -18.81 -9.43
N TYR A 46 -20.65 -17.82 -9.60
CA TYR A 46 -20.60 -16.64 -8.73
C TYR A 46 -21.88 -15.81 -8.86
N HIS A 47 -22.44 -15.41 -7.73
CA HIS A 47 -23.60 -14.53 -7.66
C HIS A 47 -23.22 -13.12 -7.22
N SER A 48 -22.70 -12.98 -6.00
CA SER A 48 -22.35 -11.68 -5.42
C SER A 48 -21.42 -11.82 -4.21
N ASP A 49 -20.61 -10.79 -3.94
CA ASP A 49 -19.78 -10.69 -2.74
C ASP A 49 -20.64 -10.55 -1.47
N VAL A 50 -20.08 -10.98 -0.33
CA VAL A 50 -20.56 -10.69 1.02
C VAL A 50 -19.79 -9.50 1.55
N ASP A 51 -20.49 -8.46 2.02
CA ASP A 51 -19.86 -7.18 2.36
C ASP A 51 -19.14 -7.17 3.72
N ASP A 52 -19.48 -8.06 4.66
CA ASP A 52 -19.16 -7.88 6.10
C ASP A 52 -18.15 -8.87 6.71
N ASP A 53 -17.59 -9.81 5.94
CA ASP A 53 -16.67 -10.86 6.46
C ASP A 53 -15.37 -10.93 5.67
N ILE A 54 -14.59 -9.85 5.69
CA ILE A 54 -13.29 -9.79 5.01
C ILE A 54 -12.21 -10.35 5.95
N TRP A 55 -11.53 -11.40 5.51
CA TRP A 55 -10.45 -12.04 6.25
C TRP A 55 -9.08 -11.52 5.79
N CYS A 56 -8.18 -11.17 6.71
CA CYS A 56 -6.81 -10.81 6.39
C CYS A 56 -5.85 -11.94 6.80
N SER A 57 -5.12 -12.50 5.83
CA SER A 57 -4.19 -13.60 6.10
C SER A 57 -3.00 -13.19 6.97
N GLN A 58 -2.58 -11.93 6.89
CA GLN A 58 -1.45 -11.40 7.68
C GLN A 58 -1.84 -11.07 9.13
N CYS A 59 -3.08 -10.69 9.36
CA CYS A 59 -3.60 -10.43 10.71
C CYS A 59 -4.17 -11.71 11.36
N GLU A 60 -4.49 -12.72 10.55
CA GLU A 60 -5.27 -13.89 10.97
C GLU A 60 -6.58 -13.50 11.67
N ASP A 61 -7.27 -12.47 11.14
CA ASP A 61 -8.50 -11.93 11.72
C ASP A 61 -9.44 -11.34 10.65
N ASN A 62 -10.71 -11.15 11.04
CA ASN A 62 -11.70 -10.40 10.29
C ASN A 62 -11.43 -8.90 10.43
N VAL A 63 -11.29 -8.21 9.31
CA VAL A 63 -10.86 -6.81 9.27
C VAL A 63 -11.76 -5.97 8.40
N GLU A 64 -11.76 -4.67 8.65
CA GLU A 64 -12.21 -3.71 7.67
C GLU A 64 -11.17 -3.55 6.55
N THR A 65 -11.63 -3.02 5.41
CA THR A 65 -10.73 -2.65 4.31
C THR A 65 -10.75 -1.17 4.05
N CYS A 66 -9.61 -0.65 3.61
CA CYS A 66 -9.48 0.69 3.08
C CYS A 66 -8.84 0.63 1.69
N SER A 67 -8.81 1.75 0.98
CA SER A 67 -8.05 1.82 -0.28
C SER A 67 -6.55 1.83 0.01
N LYS A 68 -5.76 1.23 -0.87
CA LYS A 68 -4.30 1.27 -0.78
C LYS A 68 -3.78 2.71 -0.78
N GLN A 69 -4.45 3.61 -1.50
CA GLN A 69 -4.17 5.05 -1.45
C GLN A 69 -4.37 5.64 -0.06
N SER A 70 -5.49 5.36 0.61
CA SER A 70 -5.77 5.84 1.97
C SER A 70 -4.74 5.31 2.97
N PHE A 71 -4.30 4.05 2.80
CA PHE A 71 -3.24 3.50 3.65
C PHE A 71 -1.88 4.16 3.37
N LEU A 72 -1.56 4.47 2.11
CA LEU A 72 -0.38 5.25 1.74
C LEU A 72 -0.39 6.65 2.37
N GLU A 73 -1.53 7.32 2.38
CA GLU A 73 -1.70 8.63 3.03
C GLU A 73 -1.45 8.53 4.54
N LYS A 74 -2.04 7.53 5.21
CA LYS A 74 -1.79 7.24 6.64
C LYS A 74 -0.30 7.04 6.94
N MET A 75 0.39 6.22 6.14
CA MET A 75 1.84 6.02 6.30
C MET A 75 2.63 7.32 6.05
N GLN A 76 2.19 8.14 5.11
CA GLN A 76 2.84 9.41 4.80
C GLN A 76 2.65 10.46 5.91
N GLU A 77 1.49 10.49 6.55
CA GLU A 77 1.21 11.33 7.71
C GLU A 77 2.04 10.91 8.92
N TRP A 78 2.13 9.60 9.19
CA TRP A 78 3.02 9.05 10.20
C TRP A 78 4.49 9.42 9.91
N TRP A 79 4.95 9.27 8.67
CA TRP A 79 6.32 9.64 8.31
C TRP A 79 6.60 11.11 8.66
N LYS A 80 5.70 12.01 8.28
CA LYS A 80 5.82 13.47 8.54
C LYS A 80 5.70 13.85 10.02
N SER A 81 5.14 13.00 10.86
CA SER A 81 5.01 13.27 12.30
C SER A 81 6.26 12.89 13.10
N ASN A 82 7.21 12.17 12.48
CA ASN A 82 8.45 11.79 13.14
C ASN A 82 9.37 13.00 13.41
N ASN A 83 10.02 12.98 14.56
CA ASN A 83 11.06 13.95 14.91
C ASN A 83 12.41 13.55 14.32
N THR A 84 13.41 14.43 14.41
CA THR A 84 14.76 14.19 13.88
C THR A 84 15.37 12.89 14.42
N ASP A 85 15.27 12.63 15.73
CA ASP A 85 15.87 11.43 16.35
C ASP A 85 15.27 10.13 15.78
N ASN A 86 13.94 10.10 15.59
CA ASN A 86 13.27 8.98 14.96
C ASN A 86 13.70 8.82 13.49
N LEU A 87 13.79 9.92 12.75
CA LEU A 87 14.24 9.87 11.35
C LEU A 87 15.68 9.37 11.24
N GLU A 88 16.58 9.75 12.15
CA GLU A 88 17.94 9.21 12.20
C GLU A 88 17.94 7.70 12.48
N TYR A 89 17.09 7.24 13.40
CA TYR A 89 16.95 5.81 13.70
C TYR A 89 16.42 5.02 12.50
N LEU A 90 15.37 5.52 11.84
CA LEU A 90 14.71 4.84 10.73
C LEU A 90 15.57 4.80 9.46
N THR A 91 16.25 5.90 9.14
CA THR A 91 17.06 6.03 7.92
C THR A 91 18.50 5.59 8.09
N GLY A 92 19.03 5.63 9.31
CA GLY A 92 20.45 5.47 9.62
C GLY A 92 21.29 6.70 9.32
N PHE A 93 20.70 7.79 8.83
CA PHE A 93 21.39 9.05 8.56
C PHE A 93 21.67 9.83 9.84
N LYS A 94 22.71 10.67 9.83
CA LYS A 94 22.98 11.60 10.93
C LYS A 94 22.85 13.03 10.45
N THR A 95 22.22 13.87 11.26
CA THR A 95 22.07 15.30 10.99
C THR A 95 23.45 15.97 10.83
N SER A 96 24.47 15.47 11.54
CA SER A 96 25.86 15.92 11.41
C SER A 96 26.46 15.70 10.02
N ASP A 97 25.94 14.74 9.25
CA ASP A 97 26.42 14.45 7.89
C ASP A 97 25.92 15.50 6.87
N PHE A 98 24.98 16.36 7.27
CA PHE A 98 24.36 17.40 6.44
C PHE A 98 24.66 18.80 7.00
N PRO A 99 25.91 19.29 6.89
CA PRO A 99 26.27 20.62 7.39
C PRO A 99 25.55 21.73 6.62
N SER A 100 24.97 22.69 7.35
CA SER A 100 24.07 23.73 6.84
C SER A 100 24.72 24.75 5.88
N ALA A 101 26.05 24.76 5.77
CA ALA A 101 26.76 25.83 5.09
C ALA A 101 26.97 25.60 3.58
N ASN A 102 26.93 24.35 3.09
CA ASN A 102 27.26 24.03 1.68
C ASN A 102 26.74 22.65 1.19
N SER A 103 25.85 21.99 1.93
CA SER A 103 25.26 20.74 1.45
C SER A 103 24.15 21.05 0.44
N GLY A 104 24.22 20.46 -0.75
CA GLY A 104 23.18 20.61 -1.78
C GLY A 104 21.85 19.96 -1.40
N GLN A 105 21.78 19.32 -0.23
CA GLN A 105 20.65 18.60 0.30
C GLN A 105 20.68 18.67 1.83
N THR A 106 19.55 18.97 2.44
CA THR A 106 19.34 18.95 3.90
C THR A 106 19.05 17.53 4.41
N PHE A 107 19.23 17.30 5.71
CA PHE A 107 18.87 16.02 6.34
C PHE A 107 17.41 15.61 6.05
N SER A 108 16.46 16.55 6.18
CA SER A 108 15.04 16.27 5.94
C SER A 108 14.78 15.89 4.48
N GLU A 109 15.42 16.56 3.52
CA GLU A 109 15.30 16.20 2.10
C GLU A 109 15.87 14.81 1.81
N ALA A 110 17.02 14.47 2.39
CA ALA A 110 17.61 13.13 2.24
C ALA A 110 16.74 12.04 2.87
N ALA A 111 16.18 12.30 4.05
CA ALA A 111 15.25 11.39 4.71
C ALA A 111 13.96 11.20 3.89
N ASP A 112 13.37 12.28 3.37
CA ASP A 112 12.18 12.23 2.53
C ASP A 112 12.45 11.50 1.21
N GLU A 113 13.61 11.72 0.58
CA GLU A 113 14.02 10.96 -0.62
C GLU A 113 14.17 9.48 -0.32
N TRP A 114 14.77 9.13 0.82
CA TRP A 114 14.89 7.73 1.26
C TRP A 114 13.52 7.08 1.44
N TRP A 115 12.59 7.77 2.09
CA TRP A 115 11.22 7.29 2.28
C TRP A 115 10.50 7.16 0.93
N ASN A 116 10.59 8.18 0.07
CA ASN A 116 9.93 8.19 -1.23
C ASN A 116 10.48 7.15 -2.20
N GLY A 117 11.74 6.75 -2.04
CA GLY A 117 12.36 5.66 -2.80
C GLY A 117 11.89 4.25 -2.41
N LYS A 118 11.18 4.08 -1.29
CA LYS A 118 10.68 2.79 -0.81
C LYS A 118 9.38 2.40 -1.53
N ASN A 119 9.25 1.12 -1.85
CA ASN A 119 7.99 0.58 -2.36
C ASN A 119 6.94 0.44 -1.25
N TYR A 120 5.70 0.11 -1.64
CA TYR A 120 4.57 0.01 -0.71
C TYR A 120 4.83 -0.95 0.47
N ASP A 121 5.34 -2.16 0.20
CA ASP A 121 5.56 -3.17 1.23
C ASP A 121 6.72 -2.79 2.15
N GLU A 122 7.78 -2.18 1.61
CA GLU A 122 8.87 -1.64 2.42
C GLU A 122 8.38 -0.53 3.36
N LYS A 123 7.60 0.42 2.84
CA LYS A 123 6.97 1.50 3.63
C LYS A 123 6.08 0.93 4.73
N ARG A 124 5.24 -0.04 4.36
CA ARG A 124 4.33 -0.76 5.27
C ARG A 124 5.09 -1.44 6.39
N ASN A 125 6.16 -2.19 6.07
CA ASN A 125 6.94 -2.90 7.08
C ASN A 125 7.64 -1.93 8.05
N ILE A 126 8.18 -0.81 7.54
CA ILE A 126 8.77 0.24 8.37
C ILE A 126 7.70 0.84 9.29
N TYR A 127 6.53 1.20 8.73
CA TYR A 127 5.41 1.76 9.47
C TYR A 127 4.95 0.83 10.60
N LEU A 128 4.61 -0.43 10.29
CA LEU A 128 4.09 -1.38 11.28
C LEU A 128 5.08 -1.74 12.39
N THR A 129 6.39 -1.67 12.12
CA THR A 129 7.41 -1.96 13.13
C THR A 129 7.63 -0.79 14.11
N ASN A 130 7.20 0.42 13.74
CA ASN A 130 7.57 1.66 14.43
C ASN A 130 6.37 2.59 14.75
N ASN A 131 5.13 2.14 14.53
CA ASN A 131 3.90 2.86 14.85
C ASN A 131 3.14 2.14 15.97
#